data_AF-A0A3M8Q125-F1
#
_entry.id   AF-A0A3M8Q125-F1
#
_cell.length_a   1.000
_cell.length_b   1.000
_cell.length_c   1.000
_cell.angle_alpha   90.00
_cell.angle_beta   90.00
_cell.angle_gamma   90.00
#
_symmetry.space_group_name_H-M   'P 1'
#
loop_
_entity.id
_entity.type
_entity.pdbx_description
1 polymer ?
#
loop_
_entity_poly.entity_id
_entity_poly.type
_entity_poly.pdbx_seq_one_letter_code
_entity_poly.pdbx_strand_id
1 'polypeptide(L)'
;MSNTIFAFGLGIGTQNKEGNWLEVFYSAPCLHVEKGTLDALLESTNYEGGNSTLVLEEGDLNRLHMNLLKAGNIEQAELASRLKASTKPIILCVLATDEAPSNPAEVYLKLQLISHRLVQPHNTVLDGMFGLLINTAWTSEGPIDVKELADRQLSARMEGRTIEVFSVDKFPKMLNFIVPTGIRVGDAARIRLGAHLAEGTTVMHEGFVNFNAGTLGSSMVEGRISAGVVVGDGSDLGGGCSTMGTLSGGGNIVIGVGEKCLIGANAGIGIGLGDRCIVESGLYITAGSKVAVLDENNQVVSTVKARELSGQSDLLFRRNSETGAIECKTNKTAIALNEALHAHN
;
A
#
# COMPACT_ATOMS: atom_id res chain seq x y z
N MET A 1 -17.39 27.97 3.25
CA MET A 1 -16.57 26.78 3.57
C MET A 1 -16.86 25.71 2.53
N SER A 2 -15.89 24.87 2.17
CA SER A 2 -16.13 23.74 1.27
C SER A 2 -17.27 22.88 1.82
N ASN A 3 -18.24 22.52 0.97
CA ASN A 3 -19.38 21.67 1.37
C ASN A 3 -19.01 20.18 1.52
N THR A 4 -17.74 19.84 1.31
CA THR A 4 -17.21 18.49 1.31
C THR A 4 -15.80 18.48 1.90
N ILE A 5 -15.44 17.40 2.58
CA ILE A 5 -14.07 17.10 3.02
C ILE A 5 -13.58 15.81 2.32
N PHE A 6 -12.28 15.71 2.09
CA PHE A 6 -11.67 14.56 1.42
C PHE A 6 -11.91 13.25 2.20
N ALA A 7 -11.54 13.21 3.47
CA ALA A 7 -11.70 12.03 4.32
C ALA A 7 -11.76 12.39 5.81
N PHE A 8 -12.26 11.47 6.63
CA PHE A 8 -12.05 11.52 8.08
C PHE A 8 -11.96 10.13 8.70
N GLY A 9 -11.47 10.07 9.93
CA GLY A 9 -11.51 8.88 10.75
C GLY A 9 -11.67 9.21 12.23
N LEU A 10 -12.54 8.46 12.90
CA LEU A 10 -12.58 8.34 14.36
C LEU A 10 -11.66 7.19 14.76
N GLY A 11 -10.60 7.49 15.50
CA GLY A 11 -9.51 6.54 15.75
C GLY A 11 -9.11 6.43 17.21
N ILE A 12 -8.43 5.33 17.52
CA ILE A 12 -7.76 5.08 18.80
C ILE A 12 -6.27 5.09 18.54
N GLY A 13 -5.50 5.83 19.32
CA GLY A 13 -4.05 5.85 19.14
C GLY A 13 -3.26 5.48 20.39
N THR A 14 -1.99 5.16 20.17
CA THR A 14 -1.02 4.92 21.25
C THR A 14 0.06 6.01 21.18
N GLN A 15 0.36 6.62 22.32
CA GLN A 15 1.44 7.60 22.46
C GLN A 15 2.58 7.03 23.32
N ASN A 16 3.78 7.52 23.07
CA ASN A 16 4.93 7.31 23.95
C ASN A 16 4.83 8.23 25.20
N LYS A 17 5.77 8.14 26.14
CA LYS A 17 5.80 8.99 27.36
C LYS A 17 6.00 10.47 27.08
N GLU A 18 6.52 10.83 25.90
CA GLU A 18 6.69 12.21 25.45
C GLU A 18 5.40 12.78 24.79
N GLY A 19 4.33 11.97 24.69
CA GLY A 19 3.07 12.38 24.03
C GLY A 19 3.10 12.25 22.51
N ASN A 20 4.14 11.67 21.93
CA ASN A 20 4.22 11.46 20.48
C ASN A 20 3.42 10.23 20.06
N TRP A 21 2.63 10.36 18.99
CA TRP A 21 1.84 9.26 18.42
C TRP A 21 2.74 8.20 17.78
N LEU A 22 2.62 6.96 18.25
CA LEU A 22 3.28 5.79 17.69
C LEU A 22 2.41 5.08 16.64
N GLU A 23 1.09 5.11 16.81
CA GLU A 23 0.10 4.60 15.86
C GLU A 23 -1.25 5.30 16.01
N VAL A 24 -2.10 5.17 14.99
CA VAL A 24 -3.54 5.37 15.13
C VAL A 24 -4.30 4.31 14.33
N PHE A 25 -5.26 3.65 14.97
CA PHE A 25 -6.19 2.70 14.37
C PHE A 25 -7.54 3.37 14.08
N TYR A 26 -7.97 3.33 12.82
CA TYR A 26 -9.28 3.79 12.35
C TYR A 26 -10.08 2.58 11.87
N SER A 27 -11.09 2.14 12.64
CA SER A 27 -11.84 0.93 12.28
C SER A 27 -12.73 1.11 11.05
N ALA A 28 -13.20 2.33 10.81
CA ALA A 28 -14.10 2.69 9.71
C ALA A 28 -13.72 4.09 9.19
N PRO A 29 -12.59 4.24 8.49
CA PRO A 29 -12.26 5.51 7.84
C PRO A 29 -13.28 5.81 6.74
N CYS A 30 -13.62 7.07 6.55
CA CYS A 30 -14.58 7.49 5.53
C CYS A 30 -13.89 8.37 4.48
N LEU A 31 -14.18 8.09 3.21
CA LEU A 31 -13.81 8.91 2.06
C LEU A 31 -15.05 9.64 1.52
N HIS A 32 -14.89 10.84 0.98
CA HIS A 32 -15.96 11.63 0.34
C HIS A 32 -17.18 11.86 1.25
N VAL A 33 -16.97 12.65 2.29
CA VAL A 33 -17.94 12.84 3.38
C VAL A 33 -19.10 13.73 2.94
N GLU A 34 -20.32 13.23 3.14
CA GLU A 34 -21.54 13.99 2.89
C GLU A 34 -21.68 15.18 3.84
N LYS A 35 -22.33 16.24 3.36
CA LYS A 35 -22.51 17.48 4.12
C LYS A 35 -23.13 17.26 5.51
N GLY A 36 -24.14 16.39 5.62
CA GLY A 36 -24.78 16.11 6.92
C GLY A 36 -23.82 15.49 7.94
N THR A 37 -22.88 14.66 7.49
CA THR A 37 -21.83 14.12 8.36
C THR A 37 -20.83 15.22 8.73
N LEU A 38 -20.42 16.07 7.79
CA LEU A 38 -19.54 17.20 8.07
C LEU A 38 -20.15 18.19 9.09
N ASP A 39 -21.43 18.55 8.92
CA ASP A 39 -22.17 19.40 9.84
C ASP A 39 -22.20 18.76 11.25
N ALA A 40 -22.42 17.43 11.33
CA ALA A 40 -22.36 16.71 12.59
C ALA A 40 -20.97 16.76 13.25
N LEU A 41 -19.87 16.70 12.48
CA LEU A 41 -18.52 16.84 13.03
C LEU A 41 -18.28 18.26 13.58
N LEU A 42 -18.69 19.29 12.84
CA LEU A 42 -18.57 20.70 13.21
C LEU A 42 -19.39 21.04 14.46
N GLU A 43 -20.62 20.52 14.57
CA GLU A 43 -21.51 20.76 15.72
C GLU A 43 -21.08 19.99 16.98
N SER A 44 -20.30 18.92 16.82
CA SER A 44 -19.96 18.02 17.93
C SER A 44 -18.58 18.26 18.54
N THR A 45 -17.68 18.91 17.80
CA THR A 45 -16.26 19.03 18.15
C THR A 45 -15.74 20.45 17.93
N ASN A 46 -14.51 20.73 18.36
CA ASN A 46 -13.83 22.00 18.11
C ASN A 46 -13.15 22.06 16.72
N TYR A 47 -13.66 21.32 15.74
CA TYR A 47 -13.12 21.34 14.38
C TYR A 47 -13.51 22.65 13.67
N GLU A 48 -12.52 23.43 13.23
CA GLU A 48 -12.74 24.74 12.60
C GLU A 48 -12.51 24.76 11.08
N GLY A 49 -12.13 23.62 10.49
CA GLY A 49 -11.80 23.49 9.06
C GLY A 49 -10.35 23.07 8.81
N GLY A 50 -10.02 22.86 7.53
CA GLY A 50 -8.69 22.42 7.10
C GLY A 50 -8.38 20.95 7.45
N ASN A 51 -7.14 20.54 7.23
CA ASN A 51 -6.67 19.26 7.75
C ASN A 51 -6.39 19.43 9.25
N SER A 52 -7.00 18.59 10.08
CA SER A 52 -6.95 18.73 11.53
C SER A 52 -7.01 17.39 12.23
N THR A 53 -6.33 17.30 13.36
CA THR A 53 -6.36 16.14 14.26
C THR A 53 -6.68 16.62 15.67
N LEU A 54 -7.79 16.13 16.21
CA LEU A 54 -8.33 16.53 17.50
C LEU A 54 -8.35 15.32 18.43
N VAL A 55 -7.82 15.48 19.65
CA VAL A 55 -8.08 14.53 20.73
C VAL A 55 -9.49 14.79 21.24
N LEU A 56 -10.29 13.74 21.33
CA LEU A 56 -11.69 13.83 21.73
C LEU A 56 -11.86 13.47 23.20
N GLU A 57 -12.71 14.23 23.89
CA GLU A 57 -13.19 13.90 25.22
C GLU A 57 -14.52 13.13 25.15
N GLU A 58 -14.94 12.54 26.28
CA GLU A 58 -16.22 11.81 26.36
C GLU A 58 -17.42 12.69 25.95
N GLY A 59 -17.36 13.99 26.26
CA GLY A 59 -18.37 14.97 25.85
C GLY A 59 -18.48 15.12 24.33
N ASP A 60 -17.35 15.14 23.62
CA ASP A 60 -17.31 15.18 22.15
C ASP A 60 -17.93 13.91 21.57
N LEU A 61 -17.56 12.74 22.10
CA LEU A 61 -18.08 11.44 21.65
C LEU A 61 -19.60 11.31 21.84
N ASN A 62 -20.14 11.85 22.93
CA ASN A 62 -21.58 11.89 23.16
C ASN A 62 -22.30 12.77 22.13
N ARG A 63 -21.76 13.96 21.83
CA ARG A 63 -22.32 14.84 20.79
C ARG A 63 -22.22 14.20 19.41
N LEU A 64 -21.06 13.61 19.07
CA LEU A 64 -20.82 12.91 17.82
C LEU A 64 -21.84 11.79 17.62
N HIS A 65 -22.04 10.93 18.61
CA HIS A 65 -23.03 9.86 18.54
C HIS A 65 -24.44 10.40 18.20
N MET A 66 -24.91 11.40 18.93
CA MET A 66 -26.25 11.96 18.72
C MET A 66 -26.39 12.64 17.35
N ASN A 67 -25.41 13.47 16.96
CA ASN A 67 -25.48 14.24 15.73
C ASN A 67 -25.26 13.38 14.48
N LEU A 68 -24.39 12.36 14.54
CA LEU A 68 -24.20 11.41 13.45
C LEU A 68 -25.43 10.51 13.26
N LEU A 69 -26.09 10.08 14.35
CA LEU A 69 -27.39 9.38 14.26
C LEU A 69 -28.43 10.26 13.57
N LYS A 70 -28.53 11.53 13.96
CA LYS A 70 -29.46 12.50 13.36
C LYS A 70 -29.15 12.74 11.87
N ALA A 71 -27.87 12.70 11.49
CA ALA A 71 -27.42 12.79 10.10
C ALA A 71 -27.60 11.48 9.31
N GLY A 72 -28.09 10.40 9.93
CA GLY A 72 -28.26 9.09 9.29
C GLY A 72 -26.99 8.26 9.17
N ASN A 73 -25.86 8.73 9.69
CA ASN A 73 -24.59 8.01 9.70
C ASN A 73 -24.47 7.10 10.92
N ILE A 74 -25.26 6.01 10.89
CA ILE A 74 -25.42 5.09 12.02
C ILE A 74 -24.09 4.41 12.38
N GLU A 75 -23.30 4.00 11.39
CA GLU A 75 -22.03 3.30 11.63
C GLU A 75 -21.05 4.15 12.44
N GLN A 76 -20.83 5.41 12.03
CA GLN A 76 -19.93 6.32 12.73
C GLN A 76 -20.49 6.74 14.09
N ALA A 77 -21.82 6.85 14.21
CA ALA A 77 -22.44 7.15 15.49
C ALA A 77 -22.25 6.03 16.52
N GLU A 78 -22.45 4.77 16.12
CA GLU A 78 -22.21 3.61 16.99
C GLU A 78 -20.72 3.45 17.31
N LEU A 79 -19.84 3.75 16.35
CA LEU A 79 -18.41 3.82 16.60
C LEU A 79 -18.08 4.85 17.69
N ALA A 80 -18.54 6.09 17.56
CA ALA A 80 -18.35 7.13 18.57
C ALA A 80 -18.88 6.68 19.95
N SER A 81 -19.99 5.94 19.98
CA SER A 81 -20.53 5.37 21.22
C SER A 81 -19.58 4.36 21.87
N ARG A 82 -19.06 3.41 21.08
CA ARG A 82 -18.16 2.36 21.55
C ARG A 82 -16.81 2.89 22.03
N LEU A 83 -16.29 3.93 21.38
CA LEU A 83 -14.99 4.52 21.70
C LEU A 83 -14.94 5.14 23.12
N LYS A 84 -16.08 5.46 23.73
CA LYS A 84 -16.16 5.98 25.10
C LYS A 84 -15.56 5.04 26.16
N ALA A 85 -15.54 3.73 25.91
CA ALA A 85 -14.97 2.76 26.84
C ALA A 85 -13.43 2.65 26.74
N SER A 86 -12.79 3.39 25.84
CA SER A 86 -11.35 3.31 25.62
C SER A 86 -10.56 3.92 26.78
N THR A 87 -9.51 3.21 27.21
CA THR A 87 -8.47 3.74 28.11
C THR A 87 -7.33 4.42 27.36
N LYS A 88 -7.39 4.39 26.02
CA LYS A 88 -6.43 5.02 25.12
C LYS A 88 -7.01 6.31 24.52
N PRO A 89 -6.16 7.30 24.18
CA PRO A 89 -6.60 8.52 23.52
C PRO A 89 -7.43 8.24 22.27
N ILE A 90 -8.59 8.89 22.19
CA ILE A 90 -9.47 8.88 21.03
C ILE A 90 -9.21 10.14 20.22
N ILE A 91 -9.17 10.01 18.90
CA ILE A 91 -8.97 11.16 18.01
C ILE A 91 -9.99 11.21 16.89
N LEU A 92 -10.30 12.43 16.46
CA LEU A 92 -10.91 12.72 15.17
C LEU A 92 -9.81 13.29 14.26
N CYS A 93 -9.53 12.61 13.16
CA CYS A 93 -8.66 13.13 12.11
C CYS A 93 -9.52 13.49 10.91
N VAL A 94 -9.51 14.76 10.50
CA VAL A 94 -10.23 15.28 9.34
C VAL A 94 -9.21 15.75 8.30
N LEU A 95 -9.39 15.29 7.08
CA LEU A 95 -8.67 15.78 5.90
C LEU A 95 -9.68 16.56 5.06
N ALA A 96 -9.67 17.89 5.16
CA ALA A 96 -10.47 18.72 4.27
C ALA A 96 -10.05 18.55 2.80
N THR A 97 -8.74 18.42 2.57
CA THR A 97 -8.15 18.24 1.24
C THR A 97 -7.07 17.16 1.27
N ASP A 98 -6.79 16.56 0.12
CA ASP A 98 -5.72 15.57 -0.04
C ASP A 98 -4.36 16.26 -0.22
N GLU A 99 -3.86 16.85 0.86
CA GLU A 99 -2.54 17.49 0.92
C GLU A 99 -1.50 16.55 1.58
N ALA A 100 -0.22 16.93 1.53
CA ALA A 100 0.83 16.20 2.25
C ALA A 100 0.49 16.11 3.74
N PRO A 101 0.62 14.93 4.37
CA PRO A 101 0.32 14.78 5.77
C PRO A 101 1.23 15.67 6.62
N SER A 102 0.68 16.20 7.72
CA SER A 102 1.39 17.11 8.63
C SER A 102 1.80 16.46 9.96
N ASN A 103 1.19 15.33 10.29
CA ASN A 103 1.38 14.61 11.56
C ASN A 103 1.14 13.09 11.40
N PRO A 104 1.51 12.26 12.39
CA PRO A 104 1.36 10.81 12.28
C PRO A 104 -0.08 10.34 12.06
N ALA A 105 -1.09 10.97 12.69
CA ALA A 105 -2.48 10.55 12.58
C ALA A 105 -2.98 10.63 11.13
N GLU A 106 -2.65 11.71 10.42
CA GLU A 106 -2.97 11.87 9.00
C GLU A 106 -2.28 10.81 8.13
N VAL A 107 -1.01 10.46 8.43
CA VAL A 107 -0.31 9.37 7.73
C VAL A 107 -1.06 8.05 7.93
N TYR A 108 -1.40 7.70 9.17
CA TYR A 108 -2.12 6.46 9.46
C TYR A 108 -3.51 6.43 8.80
N LEU A 109 -4.20 7.57 8.72
CA LEU A 109 -5.48 7.66 8.02
C LEU A 109 -5.32 7.38 6.53
N LYS A 110 -4.37 8.05 5.85
CA LYS A 110 -4.13 7.84 4.41
C LYS A 110 -3.69 6.42 4.08
N LEU A 111 -2.82 5.82 4.89
CA LEU A 111 -2.43 4.41 4.70
C LEU A 111 -3.62 3.46 4.90
N GLN A 112 -4.50 3.74 5.86
CA GLN A 112 -5.71 2.95 6.07
C GLN A 112 -6.75 3.17 4.97
N LEU A 113 -6.88 4.37 4.39
CA LEU A 113 -7.72 4.58 3.20
C LEU A 113 -7.30 3.66 2.04
N ILE A 114 -5.98 3.49 1.84
CA ILE A 114 -5.45 2.56 0.83
C ILE A 114 -5.77 1.10 1.21
N SER A 115 -5.45 0.69 2.43
CA SER A 115 -5.65 -0.71 2.86
C SER A 115 -7.11 -1.11 3.01
N HIS A 116 -8.02 -0.17 3.26
CA HIS A 116 -9.47 -0.39 3.21
C HIS A 116 -10.01 -0.45 1.77
N ARG A 117 -9.16 -0.26 0.76
CA ARG A 117 -9.54 -0.15 -0.67
C ARG A 117 -10.45 1.04 -1.00
N LEU A 118 -10.48 2.06 -0.14
CA LEU A 118 -11.20 3.30 -0.41
C LEU A 118 -10.43 4.17 -1.42
N VAL A 119 -9.11 4.09 -1.40
CA VAL A 119 -8.21 4.80 -2.30
C VAL A 119 -7.26 3.79 -2.94
N GLN A 120 -7.07 3.88 -4.27
CA GLN A 120 -6.06 3.06 -4.96
C GLN A 120 -4.65 3.64 -4.75
N PRO A 121 -3.59 2.83 -4.89
CA PRO A 121 -2.22 3.35 -4.93
C PRO A 121 -2.08 4.53 -5.90
N HIS A 122 -1.31 5.55 -5.50
CA HIS A 122 -1.09 6.84 -6.18
C HIS A 122 -2.24 7.85 -6.16
N ASN A 123 -3.37 7.52 -5.53
CA ASN A 123 -4.53 8.41 -5.45
C ASN A 123 -4.68 9.11 -4.10
N THR A 124 -3.60 9.17 -3.30
CA THR A 124 -3.50 10.07 -2.14
C THR A 124 -2.08 10.59 -1.95
N VAL A 125 -1.95 11.86 -1.55
CA VAL A 125 -0.62 12.48 -1.33
C VAL A 125 0.02 11.95 -0.05
N LEU A 126 1.20 11.31 -0.18
CA LEU A 126 1.98 10.72 0.92
C LEU A 126 3.36 11.39 1.11
N ASP A 127 3.60 12.53 0.45
CA ASP A 127 4.88 13.23 0.50
C ASP A 127 5.29 13.56 1.95
N GLY A 128 6.56 13.35 2.27
CA GLY A 128 7.11 13.66 3.60
C GLY A 128 6.73 12.70 4.73
N MET A 129 5.83 11.72 4.51
CA MET A 129 5.29 10.87 5.59
C MET A 129 6.34 10.15 6.43
N PHE A 130 7.48 9.76 5.84
CA PHE A 130 8.55 9.07 6.56
C PHE A 130 9.16 9.90 7.69
N GLY A 131 9.17 11.23 7.55
CA GLY A 131 9.68 12.15 8.57
C GLY A 131 8.73 12.28 9.76
N LEU A 132 7.46 11.94 9.59
CA LEU A 132 6.43 12.02 10.62
C LEU A 132 6.34 10.74 11.45
N LEU A 133 6.58 9.57 10.83
CA LEU A 133 6.49 8.29 11.52
C LEU A 133 7.68 8.04 12.45
N ILE A 134 7.41 7.62 13.68
CA ILE A 134 8.43 7.18 14.63
C ILE A 134 8.83 5.73 14.32
N ASN A 135 10.12 5.43 14.42
CA ASN A 135 10.57 4.05 14.31
C ASN A 135 10.15 3.30 15.59
N THR A 136 9.25 2.33 15.45
CA THR A 136 8.51 1.74 16.57
C THR A 136 8.82 0.26 16.70
N ALA A 137 8.95 -0.24 17.93
CA ALA A 137 8.96 -1.67 18.20
C ALA A 137 7.51 -2.17 18.24
N TRP A 138 7.15 -3.01 17.27
CA TRP A 138 5.83 -3.65 17.20
C TRP A 138 5.89 -4.96 17.98
N THR A 139 5.09 -5.03 19.05
CA THR A 139 5.22 -6.09 20.04
C THR A 139 3.90 -6.79 20.35
N SER A 140 3.98 -7.92 21.06
CA SER A 140 2.81 -8.62 21.62
C SER A 140 1.96 -7.77 22.58
N GLU A 141 2.48 -6.64 23.07
CA GLU A 141 1.76 -5.70 23.95
C GLU A 141 1.34 -4.40 23.23
N GLY A 142 1.43 -4.36 21.89
CA GLY A 142 1.20 -3.16 21.08
C GLY A 142 2.50 -2.42 20.72
N PRO A 143 2.40 -1.22 20.13
CA PRO A 143 3.57 -0.43 19.78
C PRO A 143 4.26 0.11 21.03
N ILE A 144 5.59 0.04 21.04
CA ILE A 144 6.45 0.61 22.07
C ILE A 144 7.52 1.45 21.36
N ASP A 145 7.74 2.67 21.85
CA ASP A 145 8.86 3.49 21.37
C ASP A 145 10.17 2.71 21.62
N VAL A 146 11.05 2.66 20.63
CA VAL A 146 12.34 1.97 20.75
C VAL A 146 13.15 2.49 21.95
N LYS A 147 13.02 3.77 22.30
CA LYS A 147 13.66 4.38 23.48
C LYS A 147 13.14 3.81 24.80
N GLU A 148 11.90 3.34 24.85
CA GLU A 148 11.24 2.84 26.06
C GLU A 148 11.27 1.30 26.17
N LEU A 149 11.68 0.61 25.10
CA LEU A 149 11.58 -0.83 24.99
C LEU A 149 12.40 -1.58 26.04
N ALA A 150 13.62 -1.12 26.36
CA ALA A 150 14.51 -1.81 27.29
C ALA A 150 13.91 -1.90 28.70
N ASP A 151 13.37 -0.79 29.21
CA ASP A 151 12.71 -0.75 30.52
C ASP A 151 11.46 -1.63 30.54
N ARG A 152 10.67 -1.59 29.47
CA ARG A 152 9.47 -2.43 29.33
C ARG A 152 9.80 -3.91 29.32
N GLN A 153 10.87 -4.31 28.61
CA GLN A 153 11.36 -5.68 28.60
C GLN A 153 11.86 -6.11 29.98
N LEU A 154 12.62 -5.26 30.68
CA LEU A 154 13.08 -5.55 32.04
C LEU A 154 11.89 -5.80 32.99
N SER A 155 10.90 -4.91 33.00
CA SER A 155 9.69 -5.06 33.83
C SER A 155 8.97 -6.37 33.53
N ALA A 156 8.77 -6.71 32.24
CA ALA A 156 8.16 -7.98 31.86
C ALA A 156 8.96 -9.20 32.37
N ARG A 157 10.29 -9.16 32.31
CA ARG A 157 11.15 -10.25 32.81
C ARG A 157 11.12 -10.37 34.33
N MET A 158 11.04 -9.25 35.06
CA MET A 158 10.84 -9.25 36.52
C MET A 158 9.50 -9.90 36.91
N GLU A 159 8.48 -9.78 36.05
CA GLU A 159 7.18 -10.45 36.19
C GLU A 159 7.17 -11.89 35.65
N GLY A 160 8.30 -12.42 35.16
CA GLY A 160 8.39 -13.76 34.60
C GLY A 160 7.78 -13.93 33.19
N ARG A 161 7.51 -12.83 32.48
CA ARG A 161 6.96 -12.80 31.11
C ARG A 161 8.01 -12.31 30.10
N THR A 162 7.74 -12.47 28.80
CA THR A 162 8.54 -11.89 27.72
C THR A 162 7.65 -11.10 26.77
N ILE A 163 8.10 -9.92 26.38
CA ILE A 163 7.51 -9.14 25.28
C ILE A 163 8.14 -9.64 23.98
N GLU A 164 7.33 -10.22 23.11
CA GLU A 164 7.77 -10.58 21.75
C GLU A 164 7.86 -9.31 20.91
N VAL A 165 9.03 -9.07 20.31
CA VAL A 165 9.23 -7.98 19.35
C VAL A 165 9.32 -8.62 17.97
N PHE A 166 8.25 -8.50 17.18
CA PHE A 166 8.16 -9.15 15.87
C PHE A 166 8.50 -8.19 14.71
N SER A 167 8.58 -6.88 14.95
CA SER A 167 9.07 -5.91 13.98
C SER A 167 9.61 -4.66 14.68
N VAL A 168 10.63 -4.04 14.08
CA VAL A 168 11.12 -2.69 14.44
C VAL A 168 11.18 -1.89 13.16
N ASP A 169 10.15 -1.08 12.92
CA ASP A 169 9.97 -0.35 11.66
C ASP A 169 9.02 0.85 11.86
N LYS A 170 9.04 1.79 10.92
CA LYS A 170 8.07 2.89 10.83
C LYS A 170 6.68 2.42 10.39
N PHE A 171 6.59 1.29 9.69
CA PHE A 171 5.33 0.73 9.20
C PHE A 171 4.92 -0.52 9.98
N PRO A 172 3.69 -0.59 10.49
CA PRO A 172 3.14 -1.85 10.98
C PRO A 172 2.72 -2.77 9.82
N LYS A 173 2.42 -4.02 10.18
CA LYS A 173 1.73 -4.96 9.29
C LYS A 173 0.26 -4.60 9.12
N MET A 174 -0.23 -4.61 7.87
CA MET A 174 -1.59 -4.21 7.49
C MET A 174 -2.66 -4.97 8.27
N LEU A 175 -2.47 -6.28 8.48
CA LEU A 175 -3.49 -7.16 9.06
C LEU A 175 -3.74 -6.91 10.56
N ASN A 176 -2.92 -6.08 11.22
CA ASN A 176 -3.24 -5.57 12.56
C ASN A 176 -4.27 -4.43 12.54
N PHE A 177 -4.52 -3.83 11.38
CA PHE A 177 -5.43 -2.70 11.18
C PHE A 177 -6.65 -3.11 10.35
N ILE A 178 -6.44 -3.84 9.27
CA ILE A 178 -7.54 -4.28 8.41
C ILE A 178 -7.19 -5.58 7.70
N VAL A 179 -8.18 -6.48 7.66
CA VAL A 179 -8.20 -7.64 6.76
C VAL A 179 -9.35 -7.41 5.79
N PRO A 180 -9.09 -6.86 4.59
CA PRO A 180 -10.15 -6.65 3.61
C PRO A 180 -10.81 -7.98 3.23
N THR A 181 -12.10 -7.94 2.89
CA THR A 181 -12.85 -9.14 2.47
C THR A 181 -12.25 -9.82 1.23
N GLY A 182 -12.39 -11.15 1.14
CA GLY A 182 -12.07 -11.90 -0.09
C GLY A 182 -10.57 -12.00 -0.43
N ILE A 183 -9.66 -11.76 0.52
CA ILE A 183 -8.22 -11.98 0.34
C ILE A 183 -7.73 -13.21 1.12
N ARG A 184 -6.53 -13.70 0.76
CA ARG A 184 -5.76 -14.64 1.58
C ARG A 184 -4.32 -14.15 1.71
N VAL A 185 -3.74 -14.28 2.90
CA VAL A 185 -2.36 -13.89 3.19
C VAL A 185 -1.69 -15.00 4.00
N GLY A 186 -0.62 -15.59 3.45
CA GLY A 186 0.13 -16.67 4.09
C GLY A 186 0.99 -16.20 5.26
N ASP A 187 1.62 -15.03 5.13
CA ASP A 187 2.37 -14.38 6.23
C ASP A 187 2.03 -12.89 6.31
N ALA A 188 1.37 -12.51 7.41
CA ALA A 188 0.97 -11.13 7.67
C ALA A 188 2.16 -10.17 7.81
N ALA A 189 3.34 -10.64 8.23
CA ALA A 189 4.51 -9.79 8.43
C ALA A 189 5.04 -9.17 7.12
N ARG A 190 4.66 -9.74 5.96
CA ARG A 190 5.12 -9.28 4.64
C ARG A 190 4.18 -8.28 3.97
N ILE A 191 3.11 -7.87 4.63
CA ILE A 191 2.14 -6.91 4.10
C ILE A 191 2.16 -5.65 4.97
N ARG A 192 2.72 -4.57 4.46
CA ARG A 192 2.76 -3.29 5.20
C ARG A 192 1.42 -2.59 5.16
N LEU A 193 1.08 -1.88 6.24
CA LEU A 193 -0.04 -0.93 6.22
C LEU A 193 0.15 0.09 5.08
N GLY A 194 -0.91 0.33 4.32
CA GLY A 194 -0.86 1.08 3.06
C GLY A 194 -0.71 0.20 1.82
N ALA A 195 -0.62 -1.13 1.94
CA ALA A 195 -0.79 -2.04 0.82
C ALA A 195 -2.27 -2.10 0.40
N HIS A 196 -2.53 -2.26 -0.89
CA HIS A 196 -3.86 -2.44 -1.48
C HIS A 196 -3.99 -3.86 -2.03
N LEU A 197 -4.87 -4.69 -1.47
CA LEU A 197 -5.11 -6.05 -1.96
C LEU A 197 -6.55 -6.17 -2.47
N ALA A 198 -6.72 -6.27 -3.78
CA ALA A 198 -8.02 -6.45 -4.40
C ALA A 198 -8.65 -7.82 -4.04
N GLU A 199 -9.97 -7.90 -4.14
CA GLU A 199 -10.70 -9.15 -3.91
C GLU A 199 -10.20 -10.27 -4.84
N GLY A 200 -10.09 -11.50 -4.31
CA GLY A 200 -9.51 -12.64 -5.01
C GLY A 200 -7.99 -12.76 -4.87
N THR A 201 -7.30 -11.70 -4.39
CA THR A 201 -5.85 -11.75 -4.21
C THR A 201 -5.45 -12.78 -3.16
N THR A 202 -4.50 -13.63 -3.53
CA THR A 202 -3.79 -14.52 -2.60
C THR A 202 -2.33 -14.11 -2.55
N VAL A 203 -1.87 -13.65 -1.39
CA VAL A 203 -0.44 -13.43 -1.14
C VAL A 203 0.11 -14.62 -0.36
N MET A 204 0.98 -15.41 -0.99
CA MET A 204 1.60 -16.57 -0.36
C MET A 204 2.75 -16.16 0.57
N HIS A 205 3.34 -17.10 1.31
CA HIS A 205 4.38 -16.86 2.32
C HIS A 205 5.62 -16.11 1.79
N GLU A 206 5.97 -16.28 0.51
CA GLU A 206 7.08 -15.54 -0.11
C GLU A 206 6.65 -14.18 -0.68
N GLY A 207 5.35 -13.98 -0.80
CA GLY A 207 4.76 -12.74 -1.26
C GLY A 207 5.04 -11.58 -0.31
N PHE A 208 5.34 -10.41 -0.86
CA PHE A 208 5.51 -9.17 -0.11
C PHE A 208 4.81 -8.02 -0.83
N VAL A 209 4.12 -7.17 -0.09
CA VAL A 209 3.49 -5.97 -0.64
C VAL A 209 3.80 -4.78 0.25
N ASN A 210 4.43 -3.77 -0.34
CA ASN A 210 4.78 -2.54 0.35
C ASN A 210 3.59 -1.57 0.43
N PHE A 211 3.79 -0.42 1.10
CA PHE A 211 2.80 0.66 1.09
C PHE A 211 2.67 1.28 -0.31
N ASN A 212 1.51 1.91 -0.58
CA ASN A 212 1.17 2.55 -1.85
C ASN A 212 1.44 1.63 -3.04
N ALA A 213 1.12 0.35 -2.89
CA ALA A 213 1.40 -0.71 -3.84
C ALA A 213 0.40 -1.85 -3.66
N GLY A 214 0.34 -2.76 -4.63
CA GLY A 214 -0.41 -4.01 -4.50
C GLY A 214 -1.18 -4.37 -5.76
N THR A 215 -2.34 -4.99 -5.59
CA THR A 215 -3.13 -5.59 -6.67
C THR A 215 -4.41 -4.80 -6.91
N LEU A 216 -4.77 -4.61 -8.18
CA LEU A 216 -6.00 -3.93 -8.60
C LEU A 216 -7.10 -4.92 -9.02
N GLY A 217 -6.77 -6.21 -9.13
CA GLY A 217 -7.70 -7.30 -9.37
C GLY A 217 -7.22 -8.60 -8.71
N SER A 218 -7.87 -9.72 -9.05
CA SER A 218 -7.48 -11.04 -8.56
C SER A 218 -6.06 -11.36 -9.01
N SER A 219 -5.22 -11.88 -8.12
CA SER A 219 -3.81 -12.17 -8.42
C SER A 219 -3.25 -13.23 -7.48
N MET A 220 -2.33 -14.07 -7.98
CA MET A 220 -1.43 -14.86 -7.15
C MET A 220 -0.13 -14.09 -6.93
N VAL A 221 0.20 -13.80 -5.66
CA VAL A 221 1.41 -13.06 -5.29
C VAL A 221 2.32 -13.92 -4.42
N GLU A 222 3.37 -14.43 -5.04
CA GLU A 222 4.44 -15.19 -4.38
C GLU A 222 5.80 -14.48 -4.48
N GLY A 223 5.82 -13.31 -5.13
CA GLY A 223 6.98 -12.43 -5.24
C GLY A 223 6.82 -11.10 -4.50
N ARG A 224 7.75 -10.18 -4.73
CA ARG A 224 7.83 -8.88 -4.04
C ARG A 224 7.28 -7.76 -4.90
N ILE A 225 6.23 -7.10 -4.40
CA ILE A 225 5.66 -5.87 -4.95
C ILE A 225 6.23 -4.67 -4.19
N SER A 226 7.16 -3.96 -4.83
CA SER A 226 7.79 -2.76 -4.27
C SER A 226 6.81 -1.58 -4.15
N ALA A 227 7.17 -0.58 -3.33
CA ALA A 227 6.35 0.62 -3.14
C ALA A 227 6.10 1.33 -4.49
N GLY A 228 4.86 1.76 -4.70
CA GLY A 228 4.41 2.34 -5.96
C GLY A 228 4.02 1.33 -7.04
N VAL A 229 4.35 0.03 -6.90
CA VAL A 229 4.03 -0.94 -7.95
C VAL A 229 2.59 -1.41 -7.83
N VAL A 230 1.86 -1.35 -8.95
CA VAL A 230 0.51 -1.91 -9.08
C VAL A 230 0.51 -3.10 -10.02
N VAL A 231 -0.29 -4.11 -9.70
CA VAL A 231 -0.47 -5.35 -10.46
C VAL A 231 -1.92 -5.45 -10.92
N GLY A 232 -2.12 -5.57 -12.24
CA GLY A 232 -3.43 -5.71 -12.86
C GLY A 232 -4.11 -7.05 -12.61
N ASP A 233 -5.37 -7.14 -13.01
CA ASP A 233 -6.20 -8.34 -12.81
C ASP A 233 -5.65 -9.56 -13.55
N GLY A 234 -5.72 -10.72 -12.89
CA GLY A 234 -5.30 -12.01 -13.42
C GLY A 234 -3.79 -12.18 -13.58
N SER A 235 -2.97 -11.28 -13.03
CA SER A 235 -1.51 -11.37 -13.10
C SER A 235 -0.92 -12.20 -11.96
N ASP A 236 -0.02 -13.12 -12.30
CA ASP A 236 0.63 -14.02 -11.37
C ASP A 236 2.11 -13.68 -11.19
N LEU A 237 2.52 -13.48 -9.93
CA LEU A 237 3.88 -13.20 -9.52
C LEU A 237 4.45 -14.46 -8.85
N GLY A 238 5.24 -15.24 -9.59
CA GLY A 238 5.82 -16.49 -9.11
C GLY A 238 6.82 -16.32 -7.96
N GLY A 239 7.04 -17.42 -7.23
CA GLY A 239 7.82 -17.46 -5.99
C GLY A 239 9.15 -16.72 -6.05
N GLY A 240 9.36 -15.75 -5.15
CA GLY A 240 10.61 -15.01 -5.03
C GLY A 240 10.89 -13.97 -6.12
N CYS A 241 9.98 -13.79 -7.10
CA CYS A 241 10.16 -12.78 -8.13
C CYS A 241 10.22 -11.35 -7.55
N SER A 242 10.69 -10.40 -8.35
CA SER A 242 10.94 -9.03 -7.90
C SER A 242 10.35 -8.01 -8.85
N THR A 243 9.60 -7.05 -8.33
CA THR A 243 9.35 -5.77 -9.02
C THR A 243 10.27 -4.70 -8.46
N MET A 244 10.96 -3.97 -9.33
CA MET A 244 11.82 -2.86 -8.90
C MET A 244 10.96 -1.68 -8.42
N GLY A 245 11.31 -1.11 -7.27
CA GLY A 245 10.69 0.12 -6.78
C GLY A 245 11.40 1.35 -7.33
N THR A 246 10.73 2.50 -7.29
CA THR A 246 11.33 3.80 -7.63
C THR A 246 12.59 4.10 -6.80
N LEU A 247 12.58 3.71 -5.51
CA LEU A 247 13.70 3.92 -4.58
C LEU A 247 14.96 3.09 -4.88
N SER A 248 14.83 1.92 -5.52
CA SER A 248 15.95 1.01 -5.76
C SER A 248 16.53 1.10 -7.18
N GLY A 249 15.83 1.76 -8.11
CA GLY A 249 16.20 1.82 -9.53
C GLY A 249 16.87 3.12 -10.00
N GLY A 250 16.99 4.14 -9.15
CA GLY A 250 17.60 5.43 -9.53
C GLY A 250 16.83 6.22 -10.62
N GLY A 251 15.57 5.86 -10.88
CA GLY A 251 14.70 6.50 -11.87
C GLY A 251 13.31 6.81 -11.31
N ASN A 252 12.67 7.84 -11.86
CA ASN A 252 11.36 8.35 -11.41
C ASN A 252 10.16 7.61 -12.03
N ILE A 253 10.37 6.54 -12.80
CA ILE A 253 9.29 5.86 -13.51
C ILE A 253 8.66 4.84 -12.57
N VAL A 254 7.35 5.00 -12.31
CA VAL A 254 6.55 4.03 -11.57
C VAL A 254 6.40 2.78 -12.43
N ILE A 255 6.83 1.63 -11.90
CA ILE A 255 6.69 0.34 -12.55
C ILE A 255 5.30 -0.21 -12.26
N GLY A 256 4.57 -0.59 -13.32
CA GLY A 256 3.31 -1.33 -13.23
C GLY A 256 3.42 -2.67 -13.94
N VAL A 257 2.58 -3.62 -13.52
CA VAL A 257 2.33 -4.88 -14.21
C VAL A 257 0.89 -4.84 -14.70
N GLY A 258 0.68 -4.97 -16.01
CA GLY A 258 -0.65 -5.01 -16.62
C GLY A 258 -1.48 -6.23 -16.22
N GLU A 259 -2.55 -6.47 -16.96
CA GLU A 259 -3.44 -7.60 -16.71
C GLU A 259 -2.89 -8.92 -17.28
N LYS A 260 -3.23 -10.06 -16.66
CA LYS A 260 -2.97 -11.40 -17.18
C LYS A 260 -1.50 -11.68 -17.49
N CYS A 261 -0.58 -11.07 -16.76
CA CYS A 261 0.85 -11.31 -16.86
C CYS A 261 1.27 -12.56 -16.05
N LEU A 262 2.41 -13.14 -16.43
CA LEU A 262 3.05 -14.19 -15.65
C LEU A 262 4.52 -13.84 -15.45
N ILE A 263 4.91 -13.53 -14.21
CA ILE A 263 6.31 -13.31 -13.84
C ILE A 263 6.81 -14.58 -13.19
N GLY A 264 7.72 -15.29 -13.86
CA GLY A 264 8.26 -16.56 -13.39
C GLY A 264 8.95 -16.46 -12.03
N ALA A 265 9.09 -17.62 -11.37
CA ALA A 265 9.75 -17.71 -10.07
C ALA A 265 11.21 -17.19 -10.14
N ASN A 266 11.62 -16.45 -9.12
CA ASN A 266 12.94 -15.81 -9.03
C ASN A 266 13.30 -14.88 -10.21
N ALA A 267 12.33 -14.51 -11.04
CA ALA A 267 12.53 -13.50 -12.08
C ALA A 267 12.58 -12.09 -11.46
N GLY A 268 12.93 -11.09 -12.27
CA GLY A 268 12.86 -9.70 -11.85
C GLY A 268 12.58 -8.74 -12.99
N ILE A 269 11.76 -7.74 -12.71
CA ILE A 269 11.41 -6.68 -13.67
C ILE A 269 11.84 -5.31 -13.16
N GLY A 270 12.61 -4.63 -13.99
CA GLY A 270 13.04 -3.23 -13.86
C GLY A 270 12.44 -2.31 -14.91
N ILE A 271 11.35 -2.72 -15.55
CA ILE A 271 10.53 -1.97 -16.51
C ILE A 271 9.05 -2.23 -16.23
N GLY A 272 8.15 -1.38 -16.72
CA GLY A 272 6.72 -1.66 -16.71
C GLY A 272 6.36 -2.76 -17.72
N LEU A 273 5.43 -3.64 -17.36
CA LEU A 273 4.86 -4.62 -18.28
C LEU A 273 3.47 -4.16 -18.70
N GLY A 274 3.18 -4.20 -20.00
CA GLY A 274 1.79 -4.14 -20.49
C GLY A 274 1.05 -5.43 -20.15
N ASP A 275 -0.10 -5.65 -20.77
CA ASP A 275 -0.91 -6.83 -20.50
C ASP A 275 -0.31 -8.10 -21.13
N ARG A 276 -0.65 -9.25 -20.57
CA ARG A 276 -0.35 -10.58 -21.16
C ARG A 276 1.13 -10.80 -21.43
N CYS A 277 1.99 -10.15 -20.65
CA CYS A 277 3.42 -10.35 -20.71
C CYS A 277 3.84 -11.56 -19.89
N ILE A 278 4.83 -12.30 -20.38
CA ILE A 278 5.41 -13.45 -19.69
C ILE A 278 6.91 -13.19 -19.50
N VAL A 279 7.40 -13.39 -18.29
CA VAL A 279 8.83 -13.33 -17.97
C VAL A 279 9.26 -14.71 -17.47
N GLU A 280 10.23 -15.30 -18.15
CA GLU A 280 10.81 -16.59 -17.76
C GLU A 280 11.33 -16.58 -16.31
N SER A 281 11.16 -17.71 -15.62
CA SER A 281 11.73 -17.93 -14.29
C SER A 281 13.25 -17.72 -14.26
N GLY A 282 13.74 -16.97 -13.28
CA GLY A 282 15.16 -16.65 -13.13
C GLY A 282 15.71 -15.60 -14.10
N LEU A 283 14.88 -15.06 -15.00
CA LEU A 283 15.28 -13.93 -15.85
C LEU A 283 15.10 -12.61 -15.11
N TYR A 284 16.18 -11.82 -15.03
CA TYR A 284 16.10 -10.44 -14.55
C TYR A 284 16.26 -9.47 -15.72
N ILE A 285 15.26 -8.60 -15.91
CA ILE A 285 15.21 -7.61 -16.98
C ILE A 285 15.35 -6.23 -16.35
N THR A 286 16.47 -5.57 -16.60
CA THR A 286 16.67 -4.17 -16.20
C THR A 286 16.34 -3.25 -17.37
N ALA A 287 16.05 -1.98 -17.10
CA ALA A 287 15.82 -0.97 -18.16
C ALA A 287 16.95 -0.91 -19.21
N GLY A 288 18.19 -1.20 -18.81
CA GLY A 288 19.38 -1.20 -19.66
C GLY A 288 19.71 -2.55 -20.33
N SER A 289 19.00 -3.63 -19.99
CA SER A 289 19.21 -4.95 -20.59
C SER A 289 19.03 -4.85 -22.10
N LYS A 290 20.01 -5.32 -22.88
CA LYS A 290 19.88 -5.47 -24.33
C LYS A 290 19.06 -6.71 -24.63
N VAL A 291 18.01 -6.56 -25.42
CA VAL A 291 17.03 -7.60 -25.72
C VAL A 291 16.99 -7.81 -27.22
N ALA A 292 17.26 -9.05 -27.65
CA ALA A 292 17.07 -9.46 -29.03
C ALA A 292 15.57 -9.67 -29.28
N VAL A 293 14.99 -8.82 -30.12
CA VAL A 293 13.56 -8.87 -30.44
C VAL A 293 13.36 -9.85 -31.58
N LEU A 294 12.51 -10.84 -31.35
CA LEU A 294 12.27 -11.95 -32.27
C LEU A 294 10.91 -11.81 -32.97
N ASP A 295 10.88 -12.20 -34.25
CA ASP A 295 9.63 -12.44 -34.97
C ASP A 295 9.00 -13.80 -34.62
N GLU A 296 7.89 -14.13 -35.28
CA GLU A 296 7.17 -15.40 -35.12
C GLU A 296 8.04 -16.64 -35.44
N ASN A 297 9.01 -16.49 -36.34
CA ASN A 297 9.95 -17.51 -36.79
C ASN A 297 11.23 -17.56 -35.94
N ASN A 298 11.24 -16.86 -34.79
CA ASN A 298 12.37 -16.71 -33.88
C ASN A 298 13.62 -16.06 -34.54
N GLN A 299 13.45 -15.29 -35.61
CA GLN A 299 14.55 -14.53 -36.20
C GLN A 299 14.69 -13.18 -35.52
N VAL A 300 15.94 -12.76 -35.28
CA VAL A 300 16.23 -11.47 -34.66
C VAL A 300 15.89 -10.37 -35.66
N VAL A 301 14.89 -9.56 -35.33
CA VAL A 301 14.49 -8.38 -36.12
C VAL A 301 15.30 -7.16 -35.71
N SER A 302 15.53 -7.00 -34.40
CA SER A 302 16.29 -5.87 -33.85
C SER A 302 16.87 -6.21 -32.47
N THR A 303 17.75 -5.36 -31.97
CA THR A 303 18.22 -5.41 -30.58
C THR A 303 18.03 -4.06 -29.94
N VAL A 304 17.16 -3.99 -28.93
CA VAL A 304 16.77 -2.75 -28.24
C VAL A 304 17.11 -2.83 -26.76
N LYS A 305 17.08 -1.70 -26.05
CA LYS A 305 17.08 -1.74 -24.58
C LYS A 305 15.69 -2.08 -24.08
N ALA A 306 15.59 -2.86 -23.00
CA ALA A 306 14.31 -3.29 -22.45
C ALA A 306 13.36 -2.13 -22.09
N ARG A 307 13.89 -0.94 -21.74
CA ARG A 307 13.07 0.26 -21.53
C ARG A 307 12.20 0.66 -22.74
N GLU A 308 12.63 0.34 -23.96
CA GLU A 308 11.89 0.61 -25.20
C GLU A 308 10.70 -0.35 -25.37
N LEU A 309 10.68 -1.44 -24.60
CA LEU A 309 9.59 -2.43 -24.55
C LEU A 309 8.64 -2.19 -23.35
N SER A 310 8.91 -1.17 -22.52
CA SER A 310 8.14 -0.91 -21.31
C SER A 310 6.68 -0.57 -21.65
N GLY A 311 5.73 -1.24 -20.98
CA GLY A 311 4.28 -1.03 -21.15
C GLY A 311 3.68 -1.66 -22.42
N GLN A 312 4.49 -2.27 -23.28
CA GLN A 312 3.98 -3.04 -24.42
C GLN A 312 3.35 -4.35 -23.93
N SER A 313 2.27 -4.76 -24.58
CA SER A 313 1.53 -6.00 -24.27
C SER A 313 1.97 -7.18 -25.13
N ASP A 314 1.60 -8.39 -24.71
CA ASP A 314 1.77 -9.64 -25.47
C ASP A 314 3.24 -9.98 -25.77
N LEU A 315 4.13 -9.70 -24.80
CA LEU A 315 5.57 -9.96 -24.90
C LEU A 315 5.97 -11.19 -24.08
N LEU A 316 6.79 -12.06 -24.65
CA LEU A 316 7.45 -13.16 -23.95
C LEU A 316 8.94 -12.86 -23.82
N PHE A 317 9.40 -12.61 -22.60
CA PHE A 317 10.82 -12.46 -22.28
C PHE A 317 11.41 -13.77 -21.80
N ARG A 318 12.52 -14.19 -22.42
CA ARG A 318 13.24 -15.42 -22.06
C ARG A 318 14.75 -15.26 -22.23
N ARG A 319 15.53 -16.14 -21.62
CA ARG A 319 16.96 -16.30 -21.88
C ARG A 319 17.18 -17.50 -22.78
N ASN A 320 17.89 -17.31 -23.88
CA ASN A 320 18.37 -18.41 -24.70
C ASN A 320 19.37 -19.24 -23.89
N SER A 321 19.07 -20.51 -23.66
CA SER A 321 19.89 -21.39 -22.82
C SER A 321 21.23 -21.80 -23.45
N GLU A 322 21.34 -21.73 -24.78
CA GLU A 322 22.58 -22.07 -25.49
C GLU A 322 23.53 -20.87 -25.58
N THR A 323 23.00 -19.67 -25.86
CA THR A 323 23.81 -18.48 -26.11
C THR A 323 23.87 -17.49 -24.94
N GLY A 324 22.94 -17.61 -23.98
CA GLY A 324 22.76 -16.65 -22.90
C GLY A 324 22.08 -15.34 -23.30
N ALA A 325 21.71 -15.15 -24.57
CA ALA A 325 21.05 -13.95 -25.05
C ALA A 325 19.68 -13.75 -24.37
N ILE A 326 19.35 -12.52 -23.99
CA ILE A 326 18.00 -12.16 -23.56
C ILE A 326 17.17 -11.87 -24.81
N GLU A 327 16.06 -12.59 -24.94
CA GLU A 327 15.18 -12.54 -26.10
C GLU A 327 13.80 -12.03 -25.68
N CYS A 328 13.15 -11.27 -26.56
CA CYS A 328 11.75 -10.94 -26.45
C CYS A 328 11.03 -11.45 -27.70
N LYS A 329 10.16 -12.43 -27.52
CA LYS A 329 9.29 -12.93 -28.58
C LYS A 329 7.98 -12.16 -28.54
N THR A 330 7.50 -11.80 -29.72
CA THR A 330 6.22 -11.10 -29.88
C THR A 330 5.29 -11.94 -30.74
N ASN A 331 3.98 -11.80 -30.54
CA ASN A 331 2.96 -12.39 -31.42
C ASN A 331 2.69 -11.52 -32.67
N LYS A 332 3.53 -10.51 -32.93
CA LYS A 332 3.37 -9.56 -34.03
C LYS A 332 4.38 -9.87 -35.14
N THR A 333 4.00 -9.57 -36.38
CA THR A 333 4.93 -9.61 -37.51
C THR A 333 6.02 -8.54 -37.35
N ALA A 334 7.19 -8.75 -37.96
CA ALA A 334 8.34 -7.83 -37.86
C ALA A 334 7.97 -6.37 -38.22
N ILE A 335 7.05 -6.18 -39.18
CA ILE A 335 6.59 -4.85 -39.62
C ILE A 335 5.76 -4.17 -38.53
N ALA A 336 4.73 -4.86 -38.02
CA ALA A 336 3.84 -4.32 -36.98
C ALA A 336 4.58 -4.03 -35.67
N LEU A 337 5.65 -4.77 -35.40
CA LEU A 337 6.51 -4.57 -34.24
C LEU A 337 7.39 -3.33 -34.39
N ASN A 338 7.99 -3.13 -35.58
CA ASN A 338 8.83 -1.97 -35.84
C ASN A 338 8.01 -0.67 -35.82
N GLU A 339 6.79 -0.69 -36.38
CA GLU A 339 5.85 0.43 -36.24
C GLU A 339 5.51 0.72 -34.78
N ALA A 340 5.19 -0.30 -33.98
CA ALA A 340 4.85 -0.11 -32.56
C ALA A 340 6.02 0.43 -31.71
N LEU A 341 7.27 0.06 -32.04
CA LEU A 341 8.47 0.56 -31.38
C LEU A 341 8.81 2.01 -31.76
N HIS A 342 8.39 2.46 -32.93
CA HIS A 342 8.76 3.77 -33.49
C HIS A 342 7.61 4.77 -33.57
N ALA A 343 6.36 4.37 -33.30
CA ALA A 343 5.20 5.26 -33.28
C ALA A 343 5.21 6.30 -32.15
N HIS A 344 6.13 6.16 -31.17
CA HIS A 344 6.24 7.05 -30.00
C HIS A 344 7.61 7.74 -29.87
N ASN A 345 8.41 7.75 -30.95
CA ASN A 345 9.62 8.57 -31.02
C ASN A 345 9.35 9.96 -31.59
#